data_AF-A0A8W4F9X7-F1
#
_entry.id   AF-A0A8W4F9X7-F1
#
_cell.length_a   1.000
_cell.length_b   1.000
_cell.length_c   1.000
_cell.angle_alpha   90.00
_cell.angle_beta   90.00
_cell.angle_gamma   90.00
#
_symmetry.space_group_name_H-M   'P 1'
#
loop_
_entity.id
_entity.type
_entity.pdbx_description
1 polymer ?
#
loop_
_entity_poly.entity_id
_entity_poly.type
_entity_poly.pdbx_seq_one_letter_code
_entity_poly.pdbx_strand_id
1 'polypeptide(L)'
;MTRRQNWTPAPRPLWALLFCAHLVSQVARGTPAPQATVVASASAGMAKDPCSLQPPALLRAKGCPGLEVTWPEEEVPLNGTLTLSCTACSRFPHFSILYWLGNGSFIERLPGRLREGSIRRERRGAGTQLRRALVLEQLSPGLRHANFSCVFSDPGQTAQRHLVLAQLWVRKPRGRRGGERGLRPSSS
;
A
#
# COMPACT_ATOMS: atom_id res chain seq x y z
N MET A 1 -53.01 -5.98 -21.75
CA MET A 1 -52.68 -6.93 -20.65
C MET A 1 -51.87 -6.19 -19.60
N THR A 2 -52.46 -5.89 -18.43
CA THR A 2 -51.80 -5.21 -17.30
C THR A 2 -51.51 -6.22 -16.20
N ARG A 3 -50.22 -6.47 -15.91
CA ARG A 3 -49.77 -7.38 -14.84
C ARG A 3 -49.76 -6.61 -13.52
N ARG A 4 -50.75 -6.85 -12.64
CA ARG A 4 -50.69 -6.41 -11.24
C ARG A 4 -49.61 -7.21 -10.52
N GLN A 5 -48.63 -6.53 -9.94
CA GLN A 5 -47.70 -7.12 -8.98
C GLN A 5 -48.21 -6.80 -7.57
N ASN A 6 -48.70 -7.81 -6.87
CA ASN A 6 -48.99 -7.72 -5.45
C ASN A 6 -47.67 -7.92 -4.70
N TRP A 7 -47.13 -6.84 -4.11
CA TRP A 7 -45.97 -6.88 -3.22
C TRP A 7 -46.45 -7.10 -1.78
N THR A 8 -46.15 -8.26 -1.21
CA THR A 8 -46.27 -8.51 0.23
C THR A 8 -44.95 -8.14 0.92
N PRO A 9 -44.95 -7.34 2.01
CA PRO A 9 -43.74 -7.09 2.79
C PRO A 9 -43.30 -8.39 3.49
N ALA A 10 -42.07 -8.82 3.26
CA ALA A 10 -41.50 -9.95 3.99
C ALA A 10 -41.38 -9.60 5.49
N PRO A 11 -41.70 -10.55 6.40
CA PRO A 11 -41.57 -10.31 7.83
C PRO A 11 -40.10 -10.08 8.19
N ARG A 12 -39.85 -9.02 8.97
CA ARG A 12 -38.51 -8.64 9.44
C ARG A 12 -37.92 -9.81 10.23
N PRO A 13 -36.71 -10.30 9.89
CA PRO A 13 -36.14 -11.45 10.57
C PRO A 13 -35.74 -11.04 11.99
N LEU A 14 -36.42 -11.59 13.00
CA LEU A 14 -36.11 -11.45 14.43
C LEU A 14 -34.63 -11.65 14.76
N TRP A 15 -33.94 -12.43 13.93
CA TRP A 15 -32.50 -12.67 14.01
C TRP A 15 -31.64 -11.41 13.88
N ALA A 16 -32.07 -10.41 13.09
CA ALA A 16 -31.35 -9.13 12.97
C ALA A 16 -31.38 -8.33 14.29
N LEU A 17 -32.49 -8.39 15.03
CA LEU A 17 -32.62 -7.72 16.33
C LEU A 17 -31.74 -8.40 17.40
N LEU A 18 -31.68 -9.73 17.37
CA LEU A 18 -30.81 -10.50 18.28
C LEU A 18 -29.33 -10.21 18.04
N PHE A 19 -28.92 -10.06 16.77
CA PHE A 19 -27.55 -9.68 16.43
C PHE A 19 -27.18 -8.28 16.95
N CYS A 20 -28.09 -7.30 16.84
CA CYS A 20 -27.87 -5.96 17.38
C CYS A 20 -27.74 -5.96 18.90
N ALA A 21 -28.57 -6.70 19.62
CA ALA A 21 -28.50 -6.79 21.09
C ALA A 21 -27.16 -7.41 21.58
N HIS A 22 -26.63 -8.37 20.83
CA HIS A 22 -25.38 -9.03 21.19
C HIS A 22 -24.16 -8.12 21.00
N LEU A 23 -24.13 -7.33 19.92
CA LEU A 23 -23.07 -6.33 19.68
C LEU A 23 -23.04 -5.23 20.75
N VAL A 24 -24.21 -4.74 21.18
CA VAL A 24 -24.31 -3.71 22.24
C VAL A 24 -23.81 -4.23 23.59
N SER A 25 -24.08 -5.50 23.89
CA SER A 25 -23.67 -6.14 25.15
C SER A 25 -22.15 -6.39 25.23
N GLN A 26 -21.48 -6.59 24.09
CA GLN A 26 -20.02 -6.77 24.02
C GLN A 26 -19.26 -5.44 24.22
N VAL A 27 -19.84 -4.32 23.78
CA VAL A 27 -19.23 -2.98 23.95
C VAL A 27 -19.27 -2.52 25.42
N ALA A 28 -20.29 -2.91 26.19
CA ALA A 28 -20.41 -2.52 27.60
C ALA A 28 -19.49 -3.29 28.56
N ARG A 29 -18.87 -4.41 28.13
CA ARG A 29 -18.01 -5.25 28.99
C ARG A 29 -16.51 -4.93 28.86
N GLY A 30 -16.16 -3.91 28.09
CA GLY A 30 -14.78 -3.52 27.79
C GLY A 30 -14.18 -2.38 28.62
N THR A 31 -14.76 -2.01 29.77
CA THR A 31 -14.22 -0.93 30.62
C THR A 31 -13.67 -1.50 31.93
N PRO A 32 -12.34 -1.73 32.06
CA PRO A 32 -11.73 -1.91 33.37
C PRO A 32 -11.71 -0.56 34.09
N ALA A 33 -12.35 -0.50 35.25
CA ALA A 33 -12.24 0.64 36.16
C ALA A 33 -10.80 0.74 36.72
N PRO A 34 -10.14 1.90 36.68
CA PRO A 34 -8.85 2.06 37.34
C PRO A 34 -9.07 2.25 38.84
N GLN A 35 -8.68 1.26 39.64
CA GLN A 35 -8.56 1.45 41.09
C GLN A 35 -7.30 2.26 41.38
N ALA A 36 -7.49 3.46 41.91
CA ALA A 36 -6.42 4.29 42.44
C ALA A 36 -6.17 3.89 43.91
N THR A 37 -5.03 3.27 44.18
CA THR A 37 -4.51 3.12 45.54
C THR A 37 -3.30 4.02 45.69
N VAL A 38 -3.46 5.05 46.53
CA VAL A 38 -2.41 5.97 46.96
C VAL A 38 -1.58 5.30 48.04
N VAL A 39 -0.27 5.18 47.83
CA VAL A 39 0.70 5.07 48.93
C VAL A 39 1.88 5.97 48.61
N ALA A 40 2.06 6.99 49.44
CA ALA A 40 3.20 7.90 49.40
C ALA A 40 4.36 7.32 50.22
N SER A 41 5.56 7.34 49.66
CA SER A 41 6.80 7.25 50.41
C SER A 41 7.91 7.98 49.65
N ALA A 42 8.35 9.09 50.23
CA ALA A 42 9.48 9.89 49.77
C ALA A 42 10.82 9.21 50.15
N SER A 43 11.83 9.29 49.28
CA SER A 43 13.18 9.74 49.66
C SER A 43 14.08 9.86 48.42
N ALA A 44 14.98 10.82 48.48
CA ALA A 44 15.82 11.35 47.42
C ALA A 44 16.93 10.39 46.94
N GLY A 45 17.30 10.53 45.66
CA GLY A 45 18.49 9.89 45.10
C GLY A 45 18.84 10.45 43.73
N MET A 46 20.00 11.10 43.66
CA MET A 46 20.65 11.77 42.52
C MET A 46 20.47 11.16 41.12
N ALA A 47 20.42 12.07 40.17
CA ALA A 47 20.58 11.91 38.73
C ALA A 47 21.59 10.84 38.28
N LYS A 48 21.12 9.96 37.38
CA LYS A 48 21.79 9.60 36.13
C LYS A 48 20.76 8.83 35.30
N ASP A 49 20.37 9.36 34.15
CA ASP A 49 19.42 8.74 33.21
C ASP A 49 20.13 7.60 32.47
N PRO A 50 19.82 6.30 32.73
CA PRO A 50 20.39 5.20 31.98
C PRO A 50 19.27 4.47 31.23
N CYS A 51 19.46 4.34 29.92
CA CYS A 51 18.62 3.55 29.03
C CYS A 51 17.38 4.29 28.51
N SER A 52 17.63 5.38 27.78
CA SER A 52 16.94 5.59 26.51
C SER A 52 17.28 4.42 25.58
N LEU A 53 16.60 3.28 25.77
CA LEU A 53 16.58 2.16 24.85
C LEU A 53 15.81 2.63 23.61
N GLN A 54 16.49 3.40 22.77
CA GLN A 54 16.10 3.54 21.40
C GLN A 54 15.98 2.12 20.83
N PRO A 55 14.81 1.69 20.35
CA PRO A 55 14.68 0.38 19.75
C PRO A 55 15.77 0.28 18.68
N PRO A 56 16.49 -0.86 18.58
CA PRO A 56 17.31 -1.12 17.41
C PRO A 56 16.42 -0.83 16.21
N ALA A 57 16.95 -0.11 15.22
CA ALA A 57 16.26 0.12 13.96
C ALA A 57 16.01 -1.25 13.28
N LEU A 58 15.01 -1.98 13.79
CA LEU A 58 14.33 -3.02 13.07
C LEU A 58 13.88 -2.30 11.83
N LEU A 59 14.54 -2.61 10.71
CA LEU A 59 14.01 -2.34 9.39
C LEU A 59 12.53 -2.68 9.49
N ARG A 60 11.66 -1.67 9.52
CA ARG A 60 10.22 -1.88 9.67
C ARG A 60 9.87 -2.76 8.49
N ALA A 61 9.72 -4.06 8.72
CA ALA A 61 9.24 -4.97 7.71
C ALA A 61 7.90 -4.33 7.29
N LYS A 62 7.84 -3.81 6.06
CA LYS A 62 6.65 -3.10 5.61
C LYS A 62 5.48 -4.05 5.81
N GLY A 63 4.53 -3.65 6.64
CA GLY A 63 3.33 -4.45 6.88
C GLY A 63 2.60 -4.70 5.56
N CYS A 64 1.94 -5.85 5.43
CA CYS A 64 1.07 -6.11 4.29
C CYS A 64 -0.03 -5.02 4.26
N PRO A 65 -0.23 -4.33 3.12
CA PRO A 65 0.02 -4.89 1.79
C PRO A 65 1.38 -4.53 1.18
N GLY A 66 2.16 -3.63 1.79
CA GLY A 66 3.47 -3.24 1.24
C GLY A 66 3.42 -2.88 -0.25
N LEU A 67 2.34 -2.22 -0.69
CA LEU A 67 2.07 -1.97 -2.11
C LEU A 67 3.12 -1.04 -2.70
N GLU A 68 3.84 -1.53 -3.70
CA GLU A 68 4.95 -0.84 -4.34
C GLU A 68 4.87 -0.98 -5.85
N VAL A 69 5.32 0.06 -6.55
CA VAL A 69 5.49 0.04 -8.00
C VAL A 69 6.93 0.41 -8.30
N THR A 70 7.56 -0.37 -9.17
CA THR A 70 8.91 -0.14 -9.69
C THR A 70 8.88 0.06 -11.21
N TRP A 71 9.86 0.79 -11.71
CA TRP A 71 10.04 1.14 -13.12
C TRP A 71 11.53 1.10 -13.48
N PRO A 72 11.90 1.12 -14.77
CA PRO A 72 13.30 1.16 -15.20
C PRO A 72 14.00 2.43 -14.70
N GLU A 73 15.27 2.29 -14.32
CA GLU A 73 16.06 3.39 -13.74
C GLU A 73 16.42 4.47 -14.77
N GLU A 74 16.49 4.08 -16.05
CA GLU A 74 16.72 4.96 -17.19
C GLU A 74 15.41 5.31 -17.90
N GLU A 75 15.34 6.53 -18.41
CA GLU A 75 14.17 7.00 -19.15
C GLU A 75 14.04 6.26 -20.48
N VAL A 76 12.85 5.75 -20.76
CA VAL A 76 12.55 5.05 -22.00
C VAL A 76 12.18 6.08 -23.08
N PRO A 77 12.81 6.04 -24.28
CA PRO A 77 12.45 6.93 -25.38
C PRO A 77 11.01 6.67 -25.85
N LEU A 78 10.44 7.64 -26.56
CA LEU A 78 9.18 7.41 -27.28
C LEU A 78 9.32 6.21 -28.23
N ASN A 79 8.21 5.48 -28.41
CA ASN A 79 8.16 4.20 -29.12
C ASN A 79 8.95 3.03 -28.49
N GLY A 80 9.68 3.27 -27.40
CA GLY A 80 10.30 2.21 -26.62
C GLY A 80 9.27 1.42 -25.81
N THR A 81 9.66 0.23 -25.38
CA THR A 81 8.88 -0.61 -24.46
C THR A 81 9.16 -0.22 -23.01
N LEU A 82 8.13 0.13 -22.26
CA LEU A 82 8.21 0.42 -20.83
C LEU A 82 7.50 -0.68 -20.03
N THR A 83 8.20 -1.27 -19.06
CA THR A 83 7.59 -2.25 -18.14
C THR A 83 7.58 -1.70 -16.72
N LEU A 84 6.39 -1.60 -16.16
CA LEU A 84 6.18 -1.31 -14.74
C LEU A 84 5.93 -2.62 -14.00
N SER A 85 6.43 -2.75 -12.78
CA SER A 85 6.18 -3.90 -11.93
C SER A 85 5.51 -3.46 -10.64
N CYS A 86 4.37 -4.05 -10.32
CA CYS A 86 3.71 -3.82 -9.04
C CYS A 86 3.84 -5.04 -8.15
N THR A 87 4.09 -4.81 -6.86
CA THR A 87 4.17 -5.86 -5.82
C THR A 87 3.32 -5.52 -4.62
N ALA A 88 2.70 -6.53 -4.04
CA ALA A 88 1.96 -6.43 -2.79
C ALA A 88 2.07 -7.73 -1.98
N CYS A 89 1.71 -7.69 -0.71
CA CYS A 89 1.56 -8.83 0.18
C CYS A 89 0.09 -8.98 0.59
N SER A 90 -0.41 -10.21 0.65
CA SER A 90 -1.66 -10.55 1.33
C SER A 90 -1.45 -11.60 2.40
N ARG A 91 -2.27 -11.55 3.45
CA ARG A 91 -2.44 -12.67 4.40
C ARG A 91 -3.45 -13.71 3.89
N PHE A 92 -4.14 -13.43 2.79
CA PHE A 92 -5.13 -14.29 2.15
C PHE A 92 -4.57 -14.86 0.84
N PRO A 93 -4.02 -16.10 0.86
CA PRO A 93 -3.25 -16.64 -0.27
C PRO A 93 -4.07 -16.84 -1.55
N HIS A 94 -5.37 -17.11 -1.41
CA HIS A 94 -6.26 -17.43 -2.53
C HIS A 94 -7.29 -16.33 -2.81
N PHE A 95 -7.51 -15.42 -1.86
CA PHE A 95 -8.50 -14.35 -1.95
C PHE A 95 -7.78 -13.01 -2.01
N SER A 96 -6.99 -12.80 -3.06
CA SER A 96 -6.33 -11.53 -3.29
C SER A 96 -6.10 -11.28 -4.77
N ILE A 97 -6.20 -10.01 -5.16
CA ILE A 97 -6.03 -9.56 -6.54
C ILE A 97 -5.08 -8.36 -6.60
N LEU A 98 -4.34 -8.28 -7.70
CA LEU A 98 -3.48 -7.18 -8.06
C LEU A 98 -3.78 -6.84 -9.52
N TYR A 99 -4.12 -5.60 -9.83
CA TYR A 99 -4.47 -5.18 -11.19
C TYR A 99 -4.06 -3.74 -11.45
N TRP A 100 -4.08 -3.36 -12.72
CA TRP A 100 -3.71 -2.02 -13.16
C TRP A 100 -4.92 -1.24 -13.67
N LEU A 101 -4.86 0.07 -13.47
CA LEU A 101 -5.77 1.03 -14.08
C LEU A 101 -4.95 2.09 -14.81
N GLY A 102 -5.45 2.54 -15.96
CA GLY A 102 -4.96 3.69 -16.70
C GLY A 102 -6.08 4.73 -16.84
N ASN A 103 -5.83 5.97 -16.45
CA ASN A 103 -6.81 7.06 -16.43
C ASN A 103 -8.14 6.66 -15.75
N GLY A 104 -8.07 5.83 -14.70
CA GLY A 104 -9.25 5.33 -13.97
C GLY A 104 -10.01 4.18 -14.64
N SER A 105 -9.55 3.70 -15.79
CA SER A 105 -10.15 2.57 -16.53
C SER A 105 -9.23 1.35 -16.52
N PHE A 106 -9.79 0.15 -16.74
CA PHE A 106 -8.99 -1.07 -16.91
C PHE A 106 -8.13 -0.98 -18.18
N ILE A 107 -6.96 -1.61 -18.16
CA ILE A 107 -5.92 -1.45 -19.20
C ILE A 107 -6.42 -1.79 -20.60
N GLU A 108 -7.28 -2.80 -20.74
CA GLU A 108 -7.87 -3.21 -22.02
C GLU A 108 -8.78 -2.15 -22.65
N ARG A 109 -9.20 -1.13 -21.90
CA ARG A 109 -10.02 -0.01 -22.39
C ARG A 109 -9.19 1.20 -22.83
N LEU A 110 -7.88 1.22 -22.57
CA LEU A 110 -7.03 2.33 -22.98
C LEU A 110 -6.57 2.20 -24.43
N PRO A 111 -6.40 3.32 -25.15
CA PRO A 111 -5.76 3.31 -26.45
C PRO A 111 -4.27 3.00 -26.35
N GLY A 112 -3.74 2.32 -27.36
CA GLY A 112 -2.32 1.97 -27.47
C GLY A 112 -2.04 0.49 -27.23
N ARG A 113 -0.76 0.12 -27.24
CA ARG A 113 -0.30 -1.26 -27.04
C ARG A 113 0.11 -1.47 -25.58
N LEU A 114 -0.89 -1.65 -24.71
CA LEU A 114 -0.70 -1.95 -23.29
C LEU A 114 -1.18 -3.36 -22.96
N ARG A 115 -0.47 -4.04 -22.07
CA ARG A 115 -0.89 -5.35 -21.56
C ARG A 115 -0.54 -5.54 -20.10
N GLU A 116 -1.48 -6.07 -19.33
CA GLU A 116 -1.20 -6.59 -18.00
C GLU A 116 -0.64 -8.01 -18.10
N GLY A 117 0.47 -8.26 -17.42
CA GLY A 117 0.98 -9.62 -17.27
C GLY A 117 0.12 -10.46 -16.33
N SER A 118 0.34 -11.78 -16.33
CA SER A 118 -0.27 -12.67 -15.35
C SER A 118 0.22 -12.35 -13.92
N ILE A 119 -0.67 -12.49 -12.94
CA ILE A 119 -0.31 -12.34 -11.52
C ILE A 119 0.58 -13.51 -11.12
N ARG A 120 1.81 -13.23 -10.71
CA ARG A 120 2.71 -14.18 -10.06
C ARG A 120 2.45 -14.17 -8.55
N ARG A 121 2.39 -15.35 -7.94
CA ARG A 121 2.17 -15.53 -6.51
C ARG A 121 3.29 -16.38 -5.94
N GLU A 122 3.87 -15.93 -4.85
CA GLU A 122 4.93 -16.64 -4.14
C GLU A 122 4.63 -16.59 -2.63
N ARG A 123 4.71 -17.74 -1.95
CA ARG A 123 4.57 -17.76 -0.50
C ARG A 123 5.86 -17.23 0.13
N ARG A 124 5.76 -16.21 0.99
CA ARG A 124 6.89 -15.63 1.73
C ARG A 124 6.51 -15.43 3.19
N GLY A 125 7.15 -16.21 4.07
CA GLY A 125 6.84 -16.23 5.50
C GLY A 125 5.36 -16.56 5.75
N ALA A 126 4.68 -15.71 6.52
CA ALA A 126 3.26 -15.86 6.85
C ALA A 126 2.27 -15.33 5.79
N GLY A 127 2.77 -14.75 4.69
CA GLY A 127 1.93 -14.15 3.65
C GLY A 127 2.22 -14.69 2.24
N THR A 128 1.41 -14.22 1.29
CA THR A 128 1.62 -14.43 -0.15
C THR A 128 2.01 -13.10 -0.77
N GLN A 129 3.14 -13.09 -1.48
CA GLN A 129 3.55 -11.95 -2.29
C GLN A 129 2.94 -12.09 -3.68
N LEU A 130 2.29 -11.03 -4.14
CA LEU A 130 1.73 -10.89 -5.47
C LEU A 130 2.64 -9.96 -6.28
N ARG A 131 2.84 -10.29 -7.55
CA ARG A 131 3.51 -9.40 -8.51
C ARG A 131 2.76 -9.40 -9.83
N ARG A 132 2.56 -8.21 -10.40
CA ARG A 132 1.96 -8.06 -11.72
C ARG A 132 2.64 -6.96 -12.50
N ALA A 133 3.06 -7.28 -13.72
CA ALA A 133 3.64 -6.31 -14.63
C ALA A 133 2.56 -5.60 -15.45
N LEU A 134 2.83 -4.34 -15.81
CA LEU A 134 2.15 -3.61 -16.87
C LEU A 134 3.19 -3.29 -17.94
N VAL A 135 2.98 -3.78 -19.14
CA VAL A 135 3.88 -3.57 -20.28
C VAL A 135 3.21 -2.60 -21.25
N LEU A 136 3.86 -1.47 -21.47
CA LEU A 136 3.56 -0.54 -22.56
C LEU A 136 4.52 -0.90 -23.68
N GLU A 137 4.06 -1.62 -24.69
CA GLU A 137 4.92 -2.10 -25.78
C GLU A 137 5.47 -0.93 -26.60
N GLN A 138 4.68 0.13 -26.71
CA GLN A 138 5.04 1.36 -27.41
C GLN A 138 4.64 2.58 -26.57
N LEU A 139 5.63 3.29 -26.03
CA LEU A 139 5.40 4.53 -25.29
C LEU A 139 5.04 5.68 -26.25
N SER A 140 3.75 6.03 -26.31
CA SER A 140 3.26 7.15 -27.11
C SER A 140 3.30 8.49 -26.33
N PRO A 141 3.29 9.65 -27.02
CA PRO A 141 3.19 10.95 -26.36
C PRO A 141 1.97 11.10 -25.44
N GLY A 142 0.84 10.50 -25.82
CA GLY A 142 -0.38 10.50 -25.00
C GLY A 142 -0.23 9.68 -23.72
N LEU A 143 0.45 8.52 -23.79
CA LEU A 143 0.67 7.68 -22.61
C LEU A 143 1.67 8.28 -21.62
N ARG A 144 2.61 9.12 -22.08
CA ARG A 144 3.59 9.81 -21.23
C ARG A 144 2.93 10.66 -20.13
N HIS A 145 1.74 11.19 -20.39
CA HIS A 145 0.98 11.99 -19.43
C HIS A 145 -0.18 11.22 -18.78
N ALA A 146 -0.33 9.94 -19.11
CA ALA A 146 -1.38 9.12 -18.55
C ALA A 146 -1.10 8.79 -17.07
N ASN A 147 -2.20 8.67 -16.33
CA ASN A 147 -2.18 8.29 -14.93
C ASN A 147 -2.35 6.79 -14.82
N PHE A 148 -1.37 6.11 -14.24
CA PHE A 148 -1.48 4.69 -13.93
C PHE A 148 -1.70 4.49 -12.45
N SER A 149 -2.44 3.44 -12.10
CA SER A 149 -2.59 2.99 -10.72
C SER A 149 -2.41 1.50 -10.67
N CYS A 150 -1.58 1.04 -9.74
CA CYS A 150 -1.66 -0.34 -9.31
C CYS A 150 -2.62 -0.43 -8.12
N VAL A 151 -3.56 -1.37 -8.18
CA VAL A 151 -4.55 -1.60 -7.14
C VAL A 151 -4.40 -3.02 -6.61
N PHE A 152 -4.34 -3.13 -5.30
CA PHE A 152 -4.36 -4.38 -4.55
C PHE A 152 -5.65 -4.47 -3.72
N SER A 153 -6.28 -5.64 -3.70
CA SER A 153 -7.40 -5.90 -2.80
C SER A 153 -7.38 -7.33 -2.28
N ASP A 154 -7.70 -7.48 -0.99
CA ASP A 154 -7.99 -8.74 -0.32
C ASP A 154 -9.17 -8.55 0.67
N PRO A 155 -9.66 -9.59 1.37
CA PRO A 155 -10.76 -9.46 2.32
C PRO A 155 -10.55 -8.48 3.47
N GLY A 156 -9.30 -8.14 3.80
CA GLY A 156 -8.99 -7.23 4.90
C GLY A 156 -8.84 -5.78 4.47
N GLN A 157 -8.45 -5.53 3.22
CA GLN A 157 -8.11 -4.19 2.77
C GLN A 157 -8.03 -4.03 1.25
N THR A 158 -8.14 -2.77 0.82
CA THR A 158 -7.79 -2.31 -0.53
C THR A 158 -6.71 -1.24 -0.41
N ALA A 159 -5.71 -1.28 -1.30
CA ALA A 159 -4.67 -0.27 -1.39
C ALA A 159 -4.43 0.10 -2.85
N GLN A 160 -4.11 1.36 -3.11
CA GLN A 160 -3.85 1.87 -4.45
C GLN A 160 -2.60 2.74 -4.47
N ARG A 161 -1.77 2.55 -5.50
CA ARG A 161 -0.57 3.36 -5.74
C ARG A 161 -0.66 4.00 -7.11
N HIS A 162 -0.80 5.32 -7.12
CA HIS A 162 -0.82 6.14 -8.32
C HIS A 162 0.59 6.49 -8.79
N LEU A 163 0.76 6.61 -10.11
CA LEU A 163 1.93 7.17 -10.75
C LEU A 163 1.56 7.86 -12.06
N VAL A 164 2.36 8.86 -12.41
CA VAL A 164 2.28 9.58 -13.69
C VAL A 164 3.59 9.34 -14.41
N LEU A 165 3.55 8.83 -15.65
CA LEU A 165 4.78 8.40 -16.34
C LEU A 165 5.79 9.55 -16.49
N ALA A 166 5.32 10.75 -16.80
CA ALA A 166 6.14 11.95 -16.91
C ALA A 166 6.92 12.31 -15.63
N GLN A 167 6.54 11.77 -14.45
CA GLN A 167 7.17 12.08 -13.18
C GLN A 167 8.19 11.03 -12.71
N LEU A 168 8.28 9.88 -13.39
CA LEU A 168 9.07 8.74 -12.92
C LEU A 168 10.57 9.02 -12.84
N TRP A 169 11.11 9.82 -13.77
CA TRP A 169 12.55 10.12 -13.86
C TRP A 169 12.93 11.54 -13.40
N VAL A 170 11.96 12.36 -12.99
CA VAL A 170 12.20 13.74 -12.52
C VAL A 170 12.73 13.76 -11.07
N ARG A 171 12.46 12.72 -10.28
CA ARG A 171 12.71 12.66 -8.83
C ARG A 171 13.88 11.74 -8.42
N LYS A 172 15.03 11.82 -9.08
CA LYS A 172 16.26 11.28 -8.46
C LYS A 172 16.93 12.38 -7.62
N PRO A 173 16.96 12.27 -6.28
CA PRO A 173 17.93 13.04 -5.50
C PRO A 173 19.31 12.55 -5.96
N ARG A 174 20.12 13.44 -6.53
CA ARG A 174 21.55 13.17 -6.68
C ARG A 174 22.11 12.88 -5.29
N GLY A 175 22.42 11.63 -5.02
CA GLY A 175 23.22 11.26 -3.87
C GLY A 175 24.50 12.09 -3.88
N ARG A 176 24.75 12.75 -2.74
CA ARG A 176 26.02 13.37 -2.33
C ARG A 176 27.20 12.83 -3.14
N ARG A 177 27.71 13.64 -4.06
CA ARG A 177 29.06 13.45 -4.61
C ARG A 177 30.00 13.73 -3.44
N GLY A 178 30.50 12.68 -2.80
CA GLY A 178 31.50 12.79 -1.75
C GLY A 178 32.77 13.42 -2.32
N GLY A 179 33.21 14.51 -1.66
CA GLY A 179 34.61 14.86 -1.41
C GLY A 179 35.53 15.01 -2.61
N GLU A 180 35.72 16.27 -3.02
CA GLU A 180 37.02 16.90 -3.26
C GLU A 180 38.23 15.99 -3.53
N ARG A 181 38.57 15.86 -4.82
CA ARG A 181 39.98 15.88 -5.24
C ARG A 181 40.25 17.29 -5.76
N GLY A 182 40.98 18.07 -4.99
CA GLY A 182 41.38 19.44 -5.32
C GLY A 182 42.72 19.76 -4.68
N LEU A 183 43.74 19.86 -5.53
CA LEU A 183 45.14 20.15 -5.27
C LEU A 183 45.38 21.29 -4.25
N ARG A 184 46.36 21.10 -3.35
CA ARG A 184 47.10 22.21 -2.72
C ARG A 184 47.95 22.90 -3.79
N PRO A 185 47.91 24.23 -3.94
CA PRO A 185 49.02 24.98 -4.48
C PRO A 185 50.00 25.35 -3.37
N SER A 186 51.28 25.13 -3.67
CA SER A 186 52.44 25.70 -3.00
C SER A 186 52.60 27.17 -3.37
N SER A 187 52.79 28.04 -2.38
CA SER A 187 53.42 29.36 -2.50
C SER A 187 54.00 29.68 -1.12
N SER A 188 55.33 29.63 -0.98
CA SER A 188 56.27 30.77 -1.00
C SER A 188 56.34 31.48 0.33
#